data_AF-A0A4P9WAJ0-F1
#
_entry.id   AF-A0A4P9WAJ0-F1
#
_cell.length_a   1.000
_cell.length_b   1.000
_cell.length_c   1.000
_cell.angle_alpha   90.00
_cell.angle_beta   90.00
_cell.angle_gamma   90.00
#
_symmetry.space_group_name_H-M   'P 1'
#
loop_
_entity.id
_entity.type
_entity.pdbx_description
1 polymer ?
#
loop_
_entity_poly.entity_id
_entity_poly.type
_entity_poly.pdbx_seq_one_letter_code
_entity_poly.pdbx_strand_id
1 'polypeptide(L)'
;MSADEENAAINYYCQKKLINHVFMVCESGLKKKPGDPVLLFWRAFAMIKQGGGSRKDGSPTEALRELQGIQEKRDLVLACPTAMVYAHERCKFVDHEAIQELEAKLTIASSSTSLSERALVQVALFQLHTGHVDSARGYLKKAMESAGPGGGAGGAATAMGWVEMGSGKDVIVAKAAGWFERVLERSPRDLEALMGRLMHLRRQPLQSTPSLDIATQIIVHHPHFVPAHVERMAILLETASWDQLLEAAQRLAAMNPDGIHAGRMLALIELSREGGFKMAITHLGTLNQLIEKAIALDPQNSSYKTELGYIHLLMGNITRARESYLAAVQLDAHNVHAVEGVIRCQLYNGQFDNAEEQLEMFKEIQRAMGKTAEISYLISMLSWYKYADTSKRLRYLREAVEIQLALVNANTLSYEYYVIANPDFLLEIVKDYMEHCPSEAKRDGEEVHPVVRIVQDLLEVICRIVPGSTEATFYLAKIRFLMGDKMAAQVAATSCLRLDSSYSKAHILMAQIHLSNNHHKQAMQSLEMGLSYNFEVRNVPLFHILKARALRLQGSLDEALATLNAALNLPGMKEPVKGGCSLWEGCRV
;
A
#
# COMPACT_ATOMS: atom_id res chain seq x y z
N MET A 1 -25.29 -13.94 -2.71
CA MET A 1 -24.51 -14.38 -3.86
C MET A 1 -25.21 -15.56 -4.49
N SER A 2 -25.32 -15.59 -5.81
CA SER A 2 -25.71 -16.78 -6.58
C SER A 2 -24.56 -17.80 -6.60
N ALA A 3 -24.82 -19.03 -7.07
CA ALA A 3 -23.76 -20.04 -7.22
C ALA A 3 -22.66 -19.59 -8.21
N ASP A 4 -23.05 -18.88 -9.26
CA ASP A 4 -22.11 -18.35 -10.27
C ASP A 4 -21.24 -17.25 -9.67
N GLU A 5 -21.81 -16.38 -8.84
CA GLU A 5 -21.06 -15.35 -8.10
C GLU A 5 -20.10 -15.96 -7.07
N GLU A 6 -20.48 -17.04 -6.39
CA GLU A 6 -19.64 -17.77 -5.45
C GLU A 6 -18.43 -18.38 -6.16
N ASN A 7 -18.65 -19.10 -7.26
CA ASN A 7 -17.59 -19.73 -8.06
C ASN A 7 -16.64 -18.68 -8.68
N ALA A 8 -17.18 -17.59 -9.22
CA ALA A 8 -16.37 -16.53 -9.80
C ALA A 8 -15.54 -15.78 -8.76
N ALA A 9 -16.10 -15.55 -7.57
CA ALA A 9 -15.36 -14.97 -6.46
C ALA A 9 -14.23 -15.89 -6.01
N ILE A 10 -14.48 -17.20 -5.90
CA ILE A 10 -13.46 -18.20 -5.54
C ILE A 10 -12.30 -18.16 -6.54
N ASN A 11 -12.56 -18.26 -7.85
CA ASN A 11 -11.50 -18.22 -8.86
C ASN A 11 -10.72 -16.90 -8.80
N TYR A 12 -11.43 -15.76 -8.72
CA TYR A 12 -10.81 -14.44 -8.58
C TYR A 12 -9.86 -14.37 -7.37
N TYR A 13 -10.32 -14.77 -6.19
CA TYR A 13 -9.53 -14.71 -4.96
C TYR A 13 -8.36 -15.69 -4.98
N CYS A 14 -8.53 -16.89 -5.57
CA CYS A 14 -7.44 -17.83 -5.80
C CYS A 14 -6.34 -17.22 -6.68
N GLN A 15 -6.71 -16.53 -7.77
CA GLN A 15 -5.73 -15.86 -8.65
C GLN A 15 -5.01 -14.69 -7.96
N LYS A 16 -5.72 -13.92 -7.13
CA LYS A 16 -5.13 -12.86 -6.31
C LYS A 16 -4.37 -13.39 -5.09
N LYS A 17 -4.31 -14.72 -4.88
CA LYS A 17 -3.70 -15.40 -3.72
C LYS A 17 -4.33 -14.98 -2.38
N LEU A 18 -5.58 -14.54 -2.38
CA LEU A 18 -6.34 -14.13 -1.20
C LEU A 18 -7.08 -15.32 -0.58
N ILE A 19 -6.31 -16.30 -0.07
CA ILE A 19 -6.85 -17.61 0.36
C ILE A 19 -7.89 -17.48 1.50
N ASN A 20 -7.71 -16.52 2.41
CA ASN A 20 -8.71 -16.24 3.46
C ASN A 20 -10.07 -15.81 2.86
N HIS A 21 -10.08 -15.06 1.76
CA HIS A 21 -11.32 -14.66 1.10
C HIS A 21 -12.01 -15.88 0.46
N VAL A 22 -11.23 -16.81 -0.13
CA VAL A 22 -11.76 -18.09 -0.64
C VAL A 22 -12.48 -18.85 0.47
N PHE A 23 -11.86 -19.00 1.64
CA PHE A 23 -12.45 -19.65 2.80
C PHE A 23 -13.77 -18.97 3.23
N MET A 24 -13.78 -17.65 3.36
CA MET A 24 -14.95 -16.89 3.80
C MET A 24 -16.12 -16.97 2.81
N VAL A 25 -15.85 -16.95 1.49
CA VAL A 25 -16.87 -17.15 0.45
C VAL A 25 -17.48 -18.54 0.58
N CYS A 26 -16.65 -19.58 0.74
CA CYS A 26 -17.13 -20.95 0.89
C CYS A 26 -17.98 -21.12 2.16
N GLU A 27 -17.53 -20.60 3.30
CA GLU A 27 -18.29 -20.62 4.56
C GLU A 27 -19.66 -19.94 4.44
N SER A 28 -19.71 -18.77 3.81
CA SER A 28 -20.95 -18.02 3.60
C SER A 28 -21.92 -18.78 2.68
N GLY A 29 -21.40 -19.43 1.63
CA GLY A 29 -22.18 -20.27 0.73
C GLY A 29 -22.69 -21.54 1.41
N LEU A 30 -21.84 -22.22 2.19
CA LEU A 30 -22.18 -23.46 2.91
C LEU A 30 -23.23 -23.23 4.01
N LYS A 31 -23.28 -22.03 4.63
CA LYS A 31 -24.40 -21.66 5.53
C LYS A 31 -25.76 -21.72 4.84
N LYS A 32 -25.81 -21.48 3.53
CA LYS A 32 -27.03 -21.56 2.71
C LYS A 32 -27.22 -22.95 2.10
N LYS A 33 -26.12 -23.61 1.74
CA LYS A 33 -26.08 -24.91 1.06
C LYS A 33 -25.04 -25.84 1.72
N PRO A 34 -25.34 -26.45 2.88
CA PRO A 34 -24.34 -27.15 3.69
C PRO A 34 -23.73 -28.39 3.01
N GLY A 35 -24.37 -28.92 1.97
CA GLY A 35 -23.91 -30.10 1.23
C GLY A 35 -23.38 -29.81 -0.18
N ASP A 36 -23.09 -28.55 -0.53
CA ASP A 36 -22.53 -28.22 -1.85
C ASP A 36 -21.10 -28.78 -1.97
N PRO A 37 -20.86 -29.78 -2.85
CA PRO A 37 -19.56 -30.44 -2.91
C PRO A 37 -18.46 -29.51 -3.43
N VAL A 38 -18.77 -28.56 -4.32
CA VAL A 38 -17.78 -27.65 -4.91
C VAL A 38 -17.31 -26.65 -3.85
N LEU A 39 -18.23 -26.12 -3.04
CA LEU A 39 -17.86 -25.22 -1.93
C LEU A 39 -17.04 -25.95 -0.85
N LEU A 40 -17.39 -27.20 -0.52
CA LEU A 40 -16.60 -28.02 0.40
C LEU A 40 -15.18 -28.25 -0.14
N PHE A 41 -15.05 -28.55 -1.44
CA PHE A 41 -13.75 -28.72 -2.10
C PHE A 41 -12.87 -27.46 -2.01
N TRP A 42 -13.40 -26.29 -2.36
CA TRP A 42 -12.63 -25.03 -2.32
C TRP A 42 -12.36 -24.53 -0.89
N ARG A 43 -13.22 -24.85 0.08
CA ARG A 43 -12.93 -24.65 1.51
C ARG A 43 -11.75 -25.50 1.95
N ALA A 44 -11.75 -26.79 1.62
CA ALA A 44 -10.65 -27.70 1.91
C ALA A 44 -9.35 -27.24 1.25
N PHE A 45 -9.40 -26.79 -0.01
CA PHE A 45 -8.26 -26.17 -0.68
C PHE A 45 -7.71 -24.95 0.09
N ALA A 46 -8.59 -24.06 0.56
CA ALA A 46 -8.19 -22.90 1.34
C ALA A 46 -7.51 -23.29 2.66
N MET A 47 -8.02 -24.32 3.35
CA MET A 47 -7.40 -24.88 4.55
C MET A 47 -6.01 -25.47 4.27
N ILE A 48 -5.86 -26.23 3.17
CA ILE A 48 -4.56 -26.80 2.76
C ILE A 48 -3.54 -25.69 2.47
N LYS A 49 -3.95 -24.63 1.75
CA LYS A 49 -3.07 -23.52 1.37
C LYS A 49 -2.68 -22.61 2.54
N GLN A 50 -3.53 -22.48 3.55
CA GLN A 50 -3.21 -21.70 4.76
C GLN A 50 -2.15 -22.40 5.63
N GLY A 51 -2.03 -23.73 5.54
CA GLY A 51 -1.13 -24.50 6.40
C GLY A 51 -1.55 -24.41 7.87
N GLY A 52 -0.96 -25.23 8.76
CA GLY A 52 -1.32 -25.30 10.19
C GLY A 52 -1.00 -24.05 11.04
N GLY A 53 -1.12 -22.84 10.48
CA GLY A 53 -1.03 -21.57 11.18
C GLY A 53 -2.31 -21.27 11.96
N SER A 54 -2.24 -21.53 13.28
CA SER A 54 -3.01 -20.95 14.40
C SER A 54 -4.55 -20.83 14.37
N ARG A 55 -5.26 -21.13 13.28
CA ARG A 55 -6.70 -21.37 13.38
C ARG A 55 -6.90 -22.70 14.11
N LYS A 56 -7.67 -22.65 15.21
CA LYS A 56 -8.16 -23.85 15.93
C LYS A 56 -9.00 -24.78 15.03
N ASP A 57 -9.45 -24.30 13.87
CA ASP A 57 -10.51 -24.91 13.06
C ASP A 57 -10.08 -25.28 11.62
N GLY A 58 -8.79 -25.56 11.36
CA GLY A 58 -8.36 -25.85 9.98
C GLY A 58 -7.03 -26.60 9.88
N SER A 59 -6.96 -27.80 10.46
CA SER A 59 -5.80 -28.67 10.26
C SER A 59 -5.80 -29.27 8.83
N PRO A 60 -4.61 -29.59 8.26
CA PRO A 60 -4.54 -30.36 7.01
C PRO A 60 -5.33 -31.67 7.08
N THR A 61 -5.45 -32.25 8.27
CA THR A 61 -6.23 -33.47 8.53
C THR A 61 -7.75 -33.23 8.42
N GLU A 62 -8.25 -32.07 8.82
CA GLU A 62 -9.65 -31.71 8.64
C GLU A 62 -9.98 -31.48 7.16
N ALA A 63 -9.09 -30.80 6.44
CA ALA A 63 -9.23 -30.65 4.99
C ALA A 63 -9.23 -32.00 4.26
N LEU A 64 -8.35 -32.92 4.65
CA LEU A 64 -8.33 -34.29 4.10
C LEU A 64 -9.63 -35.06 4.42
N ARG A 65 -10.16 -34.94 5.63
CA ARG A 65 -11.45 -35.55 6.01
C ARG A 65 -12.60 -35.01 5.16
N GLU A 66 -12.64 -33.71 4.91
CA GLU A 66 -13.64 -33.10 4.03
C GLU A 66 -13.53 -33.62 2.60
N LEU A 67 -12.33 -33.65 2.03
CA LEU A 67 -12.09 -34.17 0.68
C LEU A 67 -12.48 -35.64 0.57
N GLN A 68 -12.18 -36.46 1.58
CA GLN A 68 -12.53 -37.88 1.61
C GLN A 68 -14.06 -38.11 1.56
N GLY A 69 -14.85 -37.22 2.18
CA GLY A 69 -16.30 -37.29 2.17
C GLY A 69 -16.96 -36.94 0.83
N ILE A 70 -16.24 -36.25 -0.06
CA ILE A 70 -16.76 -35.78 -1.36
C ILE A 70 -16.04 -36.38 -2.57
N GLN A 71 -14.99 -37.20 -2.37
CA GLN A 71 -14.16 -37.75 -3.45
C GLN A 71 -14.92 -38.60 -4.48
N GLU A 72 -16.03 -39.23 -4.09
CA GLU A 72 -16.86 -40.05 -4.98
C GLU A 72 -17.88 -39.24 -5.80
N LYS A 73 -17.98 -37.93 -5.56
CA LYS A 73 -18.91 -37.07 -6.31
C LYS A 73 -18.45 -36.94 -7.76
N ARG A 74 -19.37 -37.15 -8.70
CA ARG A 74 -19.13 -37.12 -10.16
C ARG A 74 -18.30 -35.91 -10.62
N ASP A 75 -18.61 -34.72 -10.10
CA ASP A 75 -17.97 -33.46 -10.54
C ASP A 75 -16.61 -33.20 -9.86
N LEU A 76 -16.18 -34.05 -8.93
CA LEU A 76 -14.94 -33.89 -8.17
C LEU A 76 -14.04 -35.14 -8.17
N VAL A 77 -14.43 -36.18 -8.91
CA VAL A 77 -13.73 -37.48 -8.98
C VAL A 77 -12.26 -37.36 -9.39
N LEU A 78 -11.89 -36.30 -10.10
CA LEU A 78 -10.49 -35.98 -10.44
C LEU A 78 -9.87 -34.96 -9.47
N ALA A 79 -10.64 -33.92 -9.11
CA ALA A 79 -10.13 -32.80 -8.33
C ALA A 79 -9.80 -33.20 -6.88
N CYS A 80 -10.62 -34.04 -6.24
CA CYS A 80 -10.40 -34.47 -4.85
C CYS A 80 -9.13 -35.32 -4.68
N PRO A 81 -8.91 -36.41 -5.44
CA PRO A 81 -7.66 -37.16 -5.34
C PRO A 81 -6.44 -36.29 -5.63
N THR A 82 -6.51 -35.42 -6.64
CA THR A 82 -5.43 -34.48 -6.95
C THR A 82 -5.12 -33.53 -5.78
N ALA A 83 -6.16 -33.00 -5.11
CA ALA A 83 -6.00 -32.12 -3.96
C ALA A 83 -5.49 -32.85 -2.72
N MET A 84 -5.89 -34.11 -2.52
CA MET A 84 -5.40 -34.95 -1.42
C MET A 84 -3.92 -35.28 -1.60
N VAL A 85 -3.47 -35.66 -2.80
CA VAL A 85 -2.03 -35.85 -3.10
C VAL A 85 -1.25 -34.57 -2.78
N TYR A 86 -1.73 -33.43 -3.30
CA TYR A 86 -1.12 -32.12 -3.05
C TYR A 86 -1.02 -31.77 -1.55
N ALA A 87 -2.02 -32.18 -0.75
CA ALA A 87 -2.03 -31.98 0.68
C ALA A 87 -1.02 -32.92 1.40
N HIS A 88 -0.99 -34.20 1.05
CA HIS A 88 -0.06 -35.18 1.63
C HIS A 88 1.41 -34.81 1.38
N GLU A 89 1.74 -34.31 0.20
CA GLU A 89 3.09 -33.82 -0.14
C GLU A 89 3.54 -32.62 0.72
N ARG A 90 2.59 -31.92 1.36
CA ARG A 90 2.83 -30.74 2.20
C ARG A 90 2.73 -31.03 3.70
N CYS A 91 2.36 -32.26 4.08
CA CYS A 91 2.36 -32.69 5.47
C CYS A 91 3.80 -32.85 5.98
N LYS A 92 4.00 -32.66 7.30
CA LYS A 92 5.32 -32.87 7.95
C LYS A 92 5.86 -34.28 7.75
N PHE A 93 4.96 -35.26 7.70
CA PHE A 93 5.26 -36.65 7.37
C PHE A 93 4.45 -37.01 6.13
N VAL A 94 5.16 -37.34 5.06
CA VAL A 94 4.56 -37.70 3.78
C VAL A 94 4.13 -39.16 3.84
N ASP A 95 2.85 -39.41 3.64
CA ASP A 95 2.29 -40.76 3.57
C ASP A 95 2.38 -41.27 2.12
N HIS A 96 3.47 -41.97 1.82
CA HIS A 96 3.73 -42.48 0.47
C HIS A 96 2.74 -43.55 0.03
N GLU A 97 2.16 -44.32 0.96
CA GLU A 97 1.18 -45.36 0.65
C GLU A 97 -0.15 -44.71 0.24
N ALA A 98 -0.61 -43.71 1.02
CA ALA A 98 -1.80 -42.94 0.67
C ALA A 98 -1.66 -42.20 -0.67
N ILE A 99 -0.48 -41.63 -0.96
CA ILE A 99 -0.21 -40.99 -2.26
C ILE A 99 -0.33 -42.01 -3.40
N GLN A 100 0.30 -43.18 -3.29
CA GLN A 100 0.23 -44.21 -4.34
C GLN A 100 -1.20 -44.70 -4.58
N GLU A 101 -2.00 -44.87 -3.51
CA GLU A 101 -3.41 -45.26 -3.64
C GLU A 101 -4.23 -44.17 -4.36
N LEU A 102 -4.02 -42.90 -4.03
CA LEU A 102 -4.69 -41.77 -4.66
C LEU A 102 -4.28 -41.58 -6.12
N GLU A 103 -3.01 -41.79 -6.45
CA GLU A 103 -2.50 -41.76 -7.82
C GLU A 103 -3.07 -42.90 -8.67
N ALA A 104 -3.19 -44.10 -8.10
CA ALA A 104 -3.85 -45.23 -8.76
C ALA A 104 -5.33 -44.91 -9.04
N LYS A 105 -6.05 -44.36 -8.05
CA LYS A 105 -7.44 -43.91 -8.22
C LYS A 105 -7.57 -42.83 -9.29
N LEU A 106 -6.66 -41.84 -9.30
CA LEU A 106 -6.65 -40.77 -10.30
C LEU A 106 -6.39 -41.32 -11.71
N THR A 107 -5.51 -42.32 -11.84
CA THR A 107 -5.20 -42.98 -13.12
C THR A 107 -6.42 -43.72 -13.65
N ILE A 108 -7.11 -44.48 -12.79
CA ILE A 108 -8.34 -45.19 -13.14
C ILE A 108 -9.43 -44.19 -13.54
N ALA A 109 -9.69 -43.17 -12.72
CA ALA A 109 -10.69 -42.14 -12.99
C ALA A 109 -10.40 -41.38 -14.31
N SER A 110 -9.14 -41.07 -14.59
CA SER A 110 -8.72 -40.35 -15.81
C SER A 110 -8.86 -41.18 -17.07
N SER A 111 -8.90 -42.52 -16.96
CA SER A 111 -9.13 -43.43 -18.08
C SER A 111 -10.61 -43.66 -18.40
N SER A 112 -11.52 -43.16 -17.56
CA SER A 112 -12.96 -43.28 -17.76
C SER A 112 -13.43 -42.45 -18.95
N THR A 113 -14.21 -43.07 -19.85
CA THR A 113 -14.84 -42.42 -21.01
C THR A 113 -16.07 -41.57 -20.66
N SER A 114 -16.52 -41.55 -19.40
CA SER A 114 -17.77 -40.93 -18.96
C SER A 114 -17.60 -39.71 -18.03
N LEU A 115 -16.44 -39.04 -18.10
CA LEU A 115 -16.13 -37.87 -17.27
C LEU A 115 -17.05 -36.69 -17.59
N SER A 116 -17.56 -36.00 -16.56
CA SER A 116 -18.33 -34.77 -16.75
C SER A 116 -17.39 -33.61 -17.12
N GLU A 117 -17.87 -32.67 -17.93
CA GLU A 117 -17.13 -31.42 -18.21
C GLU A 117 -16.73 -30.72 -16.91
N ARG A 118 -17.65 -30.66 -15.94
CA ARG A 118 -17.39 -30.07 -14.62
C ARG A 118 -16.24 -30.73 -13.88
N ALA A 119 -16.11 -32.07 -13.92
CA ALA A 119 -14.98 -32.76 -13.31
C ALA A 119 -13.64 -32.34 -13.89
N LEU A 120 -13.58 -32.18 -15.22
CA LEU A 120 -12.38 -31.74 -15.94
C LEU A 120 -12.06 -30.25 -15.68
N VAL A 121 -13.09 -29.41 -15.57
CA VAL A 121 -12.92 -27.98 -15.25
C VAL A 121 -12.43 -27.80 -13.81
N GLN A 122 -13.00 -28.49 -12.83
CA GLN A 122 -12.61 -28.34 -11.42
C GLN A 122 -11.15 -28.78 -11.19
N VAL A 123 -10.72 -29.91 -11.77
CA VAL A 123 -9.32 -30.33 -11.67
C VAL A 123 -8.38 -29.37 -12.40
N ALA A 124 -8.79 -28.83 -13.55
CA ALA A 124 -7.99 -27.84 -14.27
C ALA A 124 -7.81 -26.53 -13.50
N LEU A 125 -8.87 -26.01 -12.88
CA LEU A 125 -8.79 -24.82 -12.03
C LEU A 125 -7.90 -25.06 -10.79
N PHE A 126 -8.02 -26.23 -10.16
CA PHE A 126 -7.12 -26.61 -9.07
C PHE A 126 -5.65 -26.65 -9.53
N GLN A 127 -5.37 -27.26 -10.69
CA GLN A 127 -4.03 -27.33 -11.27
C GLN A 127 -3.50 -25.94 -11.63
N LEU A 128 -4.34 -25.04 -12.13
CA LEU A 128 -4.00 -23.64 -12.37
C LEU A 128 -3.57 -22.93 -11.08
N HIS A 129 -4.33 -23.06 -9.99
CA HIS A 129 -4.03 -22.40 -8.71
C HIS A 129 -2.90 -23.06 -7.91
N THR A 130 -2.47 -24.27 -8.31
CA THR A 130 -1.27 -24.92 -7.78
C THR A 130 -0.02 -24.68 -8.64
N GLY A 131 -0.17 -24.07 -9.82
CA GLY A 131 0.92 -23.68 -10.72
C GLY A 131 1.19 -24.65 -11.88
N HIS A 132 0.42 -25.73 -12.01
CA HIS A 132 0.59 -26.77 -13.04
C HIS A 132 -0.22 -26.46 -14.31
N VAL A 133 0.15 -25.38 -14.98
CA VAL A 133 -0.60 -24.84 -16.15
C VAL A 133 -0.72 -25.84 -17.31
N ASP A 134 0.35 -26.60 -17.60
CA ASP A 134 0.34 -27.54 -18.74
C ASP A 134 -0.59 -28.74 -18.49
N SER A 135 -0.64 -29.24 -17.25
CA SER A 135 -1.57 -30.29 -16.83
C SER A 135 -3.01 -29.81 -16.93
N ALA A 136 -3.29 -28.59 -16.42
CA ALA A 136 -4.60 -27.95 -16.53
C ALA A 136 -5.07 -27.85 -17.99
N ARG A 137 -4.18 -27.41 -18.90
CA ARG A 137 -4.46 -27.31 -20.34
C ARG A 137 -4.84 -28.68 -20.94
N GLY A 138 -4.16 -29.74 -20.52
CA GLY A 138 -4.44 -31.10 -20.97
C GLY A 138 -5.86 -31.57 -20.63
N TYR A 139 -6.31 -31.35 -19.39
CA TYR A 139 -7.67 -31.71 -18.95
C TYR A 139 -8.75 -30.92 -19.71
N LEU A 140 -8.53 -29.64 -19.97
CA LEU A 140 -9.49 -28.80 -20.68
C LEU A 140 -9.60 -29.15 -22.16
N LYS A 141 -8.50 -29.57 -22.81
CA LYS A 141 -8.55 -30.11 -24.19
C LYS A 141 -9.43 -31.34 -24.27
N LYS A 142 -9.25 -32.30 -23.34
CA LYS A 142 -10.11 -33.48 -23.23
C LYS A 142 -11.58 -33.10 -23.03
N ALA A 143 -11.87 -32.09 -22.20
CA ALA A 143 -13.23 -31.62 -21.97
C ALA A 143 -13.88 -31.11 -23.25
N MET A 144 -13.17 -30.31 -24.03
CA MET A 144 -13.66 -29.78 -25.30
C MET A 144 -13.82 -30.86 -26.38
N GLU A 145 -12.91 -31.82 -26.46
CA GLU A 145 -13.01 -32.96 -27.37
C GLU A 145 -14.24 -33.82 -27.05
N SER A 146 -14.52 -34.05 -25.77
CA SER A 146 -15.68 -34.84 -25.31
C SER A 146 -17.04 -34.18 -25.57
N ALA A 147 -17.08 -32.85 -25.67
CA ALA A 147 -18.31 -32.09 -25.89
C ALA A 147 -18.73 -32.00 -27.37
N GLY A 148 -17.83 -32.32 -28.31
CA GLY A 148 -18.08 -32.26 -29.76
C GLY A 148 -18.16 -30.83 -30.34
N PRO A 149 -18.10 -30.68 -31.68
CA PRO A 149 -18.15 -29.39 -32.38
C PRO A 149 -19.58 -28.83 -32.37
N GLY A 150 -19.99 -28.24 -31.25
CA GLY A 150 -21.33 -27.66 -31.05
C GLY A 150 -21.87 -27.81 -29.63
N GLY A 151 -21.27 -28.68 -28.80
CA GLY A 151 -21.68 -28.88 -27.41
C GLY A 151 -21.35 -27.72 -26.49
N GLY A 152 -22.12 -27.60 -25.41
CA GLY A 152 -22.07 -26.55 -24.39
C GLY A 152 -20.83 -26.54 -23.49
N ALA A 153 -19.63 -26.60 -24.07
CA ALA A 153 -18.34 -26.54 -23.36
C ALA A 153 -17.95 -25.11 -22.92
N GLY A 154 -18.94 -24.29 -22.51
CA GLY A 154 -18.71 -22.89 -22.14
C GLY A 154 -17.83 -22.76 -20.90
N GLY A 155 -17.99 -23.67 -19.93
CA GLY A 155 -17.16 -23.71 -18.73
C GLY A 155 -15.71 -24.10 -19.05
N ALA A 156 -15.51 -25.12 -19.88
CA ALA A 156 -14.17 -25.53 -20.33
C ALA A 156 -13.46 -24.46 -21.15
N ALA A 157 -14.17 -23.77 -22.05
CA ALA A 157 -13.61 -22.66 -22.82
C ALA A 157 -13.21 -21.47 -21.93
N THR A 158 -14.05 -21.12 -20.95
CA THR A 158 -13.74 -20.04 -20.00
C THR A 158 -12.54 -20.40 -19.13
N ALA A 159 -12.49 -21.62 -18.59
CA ALA A 159 -11.34 -22.11 -17.84
C ALA A 159 -10.05 -22.15 -18.71
N MET A 160 -10.17 -22.44 -20.01
CA MET A 160 -9.02 -22.41 -20.93
C MET A 160 -8.47 -20.98 -21.06
N GLY A 161 -9.33 -19.97 -21.17
CA GLY A 161 -8.92 -18.57 -21.14
C GLY A 161 -8.06 -18.25 -19.91
N TRP A 162 -8.49 -18.69 -18.73
CA TRP A 162 -7.72 -18.50 -17.49
C TRP A 162 -6.40 -19.27 -17.44
N VAL A 163 -6.36 -20.50 -17.95
CA VAL A 163 -5.14 -21.31 -18.04
C VAL A 163 -4.12 -20.66 -18.99
N GLU A 164 -4.56 -20.16 -20.14
CA GLU A 164 -3.67 -19.46 -21.06
C GLU A 164 -3.15 -18.13 -20.47
N MET A 165 -3.98 -17.42 -19.69
CA MET A 165 -3.53 -16.29 -18.88
C MET A 165 -2.50 -16.69 -17.80
N GLY A 166 -2.63 -17.88 -17.21
CA GLY A 166 -1.71 -18.40 -16.21
C GLY A 166 -0.34 -18.84 -16.75
N SER A 167 -0.20 -18.98 -18.08
CA SER A 167 1.01 -19.53 -18.71
C SER A 167 2.27 -18.65 -18.65
N GLY A 168 2.12 -17.35 -18.40
CA GLY A 168 3.22 -16.38 -18.36
C GLY A 168 3.90 -16.09 -19.71
N LYS A 169 3.44 -16.69 -20.82
CA LYS A 169 3.99 -16.46 -22.16
C LYS A 169 3.07 -15.52 -22.94
N ASP A 170 3.54 -14.32 -23.30
CA ASP A 170 2.71 -13.27 -23.93
C ASP A 170 1.94 -13.75 -25.17
N VAL A 171 2.58 -14.56 -26.02
CA VAL A 171 1.96 -15.14 -27.23
C VAL A 171 0.75 -16.03 -26.89
N ILE A 172 0.80 -16.71 -25.75
CA ILE A 172 -0.28 -17.57 -25.27
C ILE A 172 -1.35 -16.74 -24.58
N VAL A 173 -0.95 -15.76 -23.75
CA VAL A 173 -1.88 -14.85 -23.08
C VAL A 173 -2.75 -14.10 -24.09
N ALA A 174 -2.20 -13.67 -25.23
CA ALA A 174 -2.94 -13.01 -26.29
C ALA A 174 -4.10 -13.86 -26.87
N LYS A 175 -4.01 -15.20 -26.78
CA LYS A 175 -5.07 -16.11 -27.24
C LYS A 175 -6.22 -16.24 -26.23
N ALA A 176 -6.03 -15.80 -24.97
CA ALA A 176 -7.04 -15.93 -23.93
C ALA A 176 -8.32 -15.13 -24.24
N ALA A 177 -8.18 -13.93 -24.82
CA ALA A 177 -9.33 -13.11 -25.22
C ALA A 177 -10.32 -13.87 -26.11
N GLY A 178 -9.80 -14.57 -27.13
CA GLY A 178 -10.64 -15.33 -28.06
C GLY A 178 -11.43 -16.46 -27.40
N TRP A 179 -10.94 -17.02 -26.29
CA TRP A 179 -11.69 -18.00 -25.51
C TRP A 179 -12.88 -17.38 -24.77
N PHE A 180 -12.67 -16.24 -24.11
CA PHE A 180 -13.73 -15.52 -23.42
C PHE A 180 -14.77 -14.98 -24.40
N GLU A 181 -14.35 -14.40 -25.52
CA GLU A 181 -15.24 -13.84 -26.55
C GLU A 181 -16.19 -14.89 -27.12
N ARG A 182 -15.70 -16.10 -27.45
CA ARG A 182 -16.54 -17.21 -27.93
C ARG A 182 -17.65 -17.61 -26.96
N VAL A 183 -17.39 -17.51 -25.66
CA VAL A 183 -18.39 -17.80 -24.62
C VAL A 183 -19.38 -16.64 -24.53
N LEU A 184 -18.89 -15.41 -24.55
CA LEU A 184 -19.72 -14.20 -24.48
C LEU A 184 -20.62 -14.00 -25.71
N GLU A 185 -20.23 -14.48 -26.89
CA GLU A 185 -21.09 -14.51 -28.10
C GLU A 185 -22.36 -15.33 -27.88
N ARG A 186 -22.27 -16.42 -27.10
CA ARG A 186 -23.40 -17.30 -26.79
C ARG A 186 -24.12 -16.88 -25.51
N SER A 187 -23.36 -16.43 -24.52
CA SER A 187 -23.82 -16.04 -23.18
C SER A 187 -23.22 -14.69 -22.77
N PRO A 188 -23.79 -13.55 -23.22
CA PRO A 188 -23.21 -12.21 -22.99
C PRO A 188 -23.12 -11.78 -21.53
N ARG A 189 -23.82 -12.47 -20.63
CA ARG A 189 -23.87 -12.21 -19.18
C ARG A 189 -23.13 -13.26 -18.35
N ASP A 190 -22.34 -14.12 -18.99
CA ASP A 190 -21.52 -15.09 -18.26
C ASP A 190 -20.49 -14.35 -17.40
N LEU A 191 -20.69 -14.39 -16.08
CA LEU A 191 -19.90 -13.63 -15.11
C LEU A 191 -18.41 -14.01 -15.17
N GLU A 192 -18.13 -15.30 -15.33
CA GLU A 192 -16.77 -15.84 -15.33
C GLU A 192 -16.00 -15.42 -16.57
N ALA A 193 -16.65 -15.48 -17.75
CA ALA A 193 -16.07 -15.02 -19.00
C ALA A 193 -15.92 -13.49 -19.04
N LEU A 194 -16.86 -12.73 -18.47
CA LEU A 194 -16.72 -11.26 -18.32
C LEU A 194 -15.54 -10.91 -17.42
N MET A 195 -15.37 -11.61 -16.28
CA MET A 195 -14.21 -11.43 -15.40
C MET A 195 -12.90 -11.81 -16.09
N GLY A 196 -12.88 -12.90 -16.86
CA GLY A 196 -11.74 -13.31 -17.66
C GLY A 196 -11.31 -12.26 -18.68
N ARG A 197 -12.29 -11.75 -19.45
CA ARG A 197 -12.06 -10.67 -20.42
C ARG A 197 -11.57 -9.39 -19.75
N LEU A 198 -12.16 -9.00 -18.62
CA LEU A 198 -11.73 -7.86 -17.81
C LEU A 198 -10.26 -8.01 -17.41
N MET A 199 -9.88 -9.14 -16.81
CA MET A 199 -8.49 -9.36 -16.37
C MET A 199 -7.51 -9.41 -17.53
N HIS A 200 -7.91 -9.95 -18.68
CA HIS A 200 -7.08 -9.96 -19.88
C HIS A 200 -6.82 -8.53 -20.38
N LEU A 201 -7.86 -7.69 -20.47
CA LEU A 201 -7.70 -6.29 -20.88
C LEU A 201 -6.84 -5.50 -19.91
N ARG A 202 -6.97 -5.74 -18.60
CA ARG A 202 -6.12 -5.11 -17.58
C ARG A 202 -4.62 -5.39 -17.73
N ARG A 203 -4.25 -6.52 -18.33
CA ARG A 203 -2.84 -6.85 -18.59
C ARG A 203 -2.28 -6.13 -19.81
N GLN A 204 -3.13 -5.55 -20.64
CA GLN A 204 -2.71 -4.85 -21.84
C GLN A 204 -2.57 -3.35 -21.56
N PRO A 205 -1.52 -2.71 -22.10
CA PRO A 205 -1.39 -1.27 -21.99
C PRO A 205 -2.53 -0.57 -22.73
N LEU A 206 -2.96 0.59 -22.22
CA LEU A 206 -3.93 1.50 -22.85
C LEU A 206 -5.37 0.97 -23.01
N GLN A 207 -5.73 -0.15 -22.38
CA GLN A 207 -7.08 -0.75 -22.44
C GLN A 207 -7.96 -0.37 -21.22
N SER A 208 -7.77 0.82 -20.65
CA SER A 208 -8.49 1.22 -19.43
C SER A 208 -9.98 1.48 -19.66
N THR A 209 -10.36 2.06 -20.80
CA THR A 209 -11.78 2.35 -21.09
C THR A 209 -12.61 1.08 -21.31
N PRO A 210 -12.20 0.09 -22.13
CA PRO A 210 -13.00 -1.12 -22.29
C PRO A 210 -13.00 -1.97 -21.01
N SER A 211 -11.92 -1.91 -20.22
CA SER A 211 -11.88 -2.54 -18.90
C SER A 211 -12.92 -1.92 -17.95
N LEU A 212 -13.04 -0.59 -17.93
CA LEU A 212 -14.02 0.12 -17.10
C LEU A 212 -15.46 -0.20 -17.51
N ASP A 213 -15.71 -0.31 -18.82
CA ASP A 213 -17.03 -0.66 -19.37
C ASP A 213 -17.45 -2.07 -18.95
N ILE A 214 -16.55 -3.06 -19.05
CA ILE A 214 -16.84 -4.43 -18.63
C ILE A 214 -17.05 -4.50 -17.11
N ALA A 215 -16.20 -3.83 -16.31
CA ALA A 215 -16.38 -3.81 -14.86
C ALA A 215 -17.75 -3.20 -14.48
N THR A 216 -18.17 -2.16 -15.18
CA THR A 216 -19.49 -1.53 -15.00
C THR A 216 -20.62 -2.46 -15.44
N GLN A 217 -20.48 -3.14 -16.58
CA GLN A 217 -21.44 -4.14 -17.05
C GLN A 217 -21.65 -5.26 -16.02
N ILE A 218 -20.57 -5.77 -15.41
CA ILE A 218 -20.65 -6.79 -14.36
C ILE A 218 -21.40 -6.23 -13.16
N ILE A 219 -21.10 -5.01 -12.70
CA ILE A 219 -21.78 -4.40 -11.54
C ILE A 219 -23.27 -4.17 -11.80
N VAL A 220 -23.66 -3.81 -13.03
CA VAL A 220 -25.08 -3.64 -13.39
C VAL A 220 -25.84 -4.97 -13.27
N HIS A 221 -25.23 -6.08 -13.71
CA HIS A 221 -25.86 -7.40 -13.63
C HIS A 221 -25.72 -8.09 -12.26
N HIS A 222 -24.63 -7.81 -11.55
CA HIS A 222 -24.26 -8.40 -10.27
C HIS A 222 -23.85 -7.31 -9.25
N PRO A 223 -24.80 -6.50 -8.73
CA PRO A 223 -24.49 -5.33 -7.93
C PRO A 223 -23.68 -5.61 -6.66
N HIS A 224 -23.84 -6.80 -6.07
CA HIS A 224 -23.18 -7.19 -4.82
C HIS A 224 -21.87 -7.98 -5.04
N PHE A 225 -21.42 -8.12 -6.29
CA PHE A 225 -20.20 -8.84 -6.61
C PHE A 225 -18.95 -7.97 -6.34
N VAL A 226 -18.43 -8.08 -5.13
CA VAL A 226 -17.28 -7.28 -4.62
C VAL A 226 -16.07 -7.26 -5.57
N PRO A 227 -15.63 -8.38 -6.18
CA PRO A 227 -14.48 -8.36 -7.09
C PRO A 227 -14.59 -7.33 -8.21
N ALA A 228 -15.76 -7.16 -8.83
CA ALA A 228 -15.94 -6.17 -9.90
C ALA A 228 -15.80 -4.73 -9.40
N HIS A 229 -16.29 -4.43 -8.19
CA HIS A 229 -16.09 -3.10 -7.58
C HIS A 229 -14.63 -2.82 -7.26
N VAL A 230 -13.90 -3.81 -6.73
CA VAL A 230 -12.46 -3.69 -6.43
C VAL A 230 -11.66 -3.41 -7.70
N GLU A 231 -11.95 -4.15 -8.77
CA GLU A 231 -11.26 -3.98 -10.04
C GLU A 231 -11.60 -2.65 -10.70
N ARG A 232 -12.89 -2.24 -10.64
CA ARG A 232 -13.32 -0.91 -11.11
C ARG A 232 -12.57 0.22 -10.40
N MET A 233 -12.48 0.19 -9.08
CA MET A 233 -11.71 1.19 -8.33
C MET A 233 -10.24 1.21 -8.74
N ALA A 234 -9.63 0.05 -8.93
CA ALA A 234 -8.24 0.00 -9.37
C ALA A 234 -8.03 0.59 -10.78
N ILE A 235 -8.98 0.39 -11.72
CA ILE A 235 -8.92 1.02 -13.06
C ILE A 235 -9.12 2.53 -12.97
N LEU A 236 -10.05 2.99 -12.13
CA LEU A 236 -10.29 4.41 -11.90
C LEU A 236 -9.06 5.10 -11.29
N LEU A 237 -8.34 4.43 -10.39
CA LEU A 237 -7.07 4.91 -9.86
C LEU A 237 -5.99 4.99 -10.93
N GLU A 238 -5.82 3.94 -11.74
CA GLU A 238 -4.84 3.91 -12.85
C GLU A 238 -5.07 5.00 -13.88
N THR A 239 -6.34 5.37 -14.10
CA THR A 239 -6.73 6.46 -15.01
C THR A 239 -6.77 7.84 -14.34
N ALA A 240 -6.41 7.94 -13.06
CA ALA A 240 -6.48 9.16 -12.25
C ALA A 240 -7.88 9.82 -12.24
N SER A 241 -8.95 9.02 -12.34
CA SER A 241 -10.35 9.46 -12.32
C SER A 241 -10.85 9.62 -10.88
N TRP A 242 -10.29 10.59 -10.15
CA TRP A 242 -10.44 10.73 -8.69
C TRP A 242 -11.88 10.87 -8.19
N ASP A 243 -12.71 11.67 -8.85
CA ASP A 243 -14.10 11.90 -8.42
C ASP A 243 -14.93 10.61 -8.49
N GLN A 244 -14.79 9.88 -9.61
CA GLN A 244 -15.45 8.59 -9.80
C GLN A 244 -14.89 7.52 -8.86
N LEU A 245 -13.58 7.57 -8.58
CA LEU A 245 -12.93 6.68 -7.64
C LEU A 245 -13.47 6.86 -6.22
N LEU A 246 -13.64 8.10 -5.76
CA LEU A 246 -14.20 8.43 -4.46
C LEU A 246 -15.63 7.89 -4.32
N GLU A 247 -16.49 8.16 -5.32
CA GLU A 247 -17.86 7.64 -5.34
C GLU A 247 -17.89 6.10 -5.32
N ALA A 248 -17.04 5.46 -6.11
CA ALA A 248 -16.93 4.00 -6.16
C ALA A 248 -16.47 3.42 -4.80
N ALA A 249 -15.50 4.07 -4.14
CA ALA A 249 -14.99 3.65 -2.84
C ALA A 249 -16.03 3.82 -1.73
N GLN A 250 -16.74 4.95 -1.69
CA GLN A 250 -17.83 5.19 -0.74
C GLN A 250 -18.97 4.18 -0.94
N ARG A 251 -19.34 3.88 -2.19
CA ARG A 251 -20.36 2.87 -2.50
C ARG A 251 -19.95 1.48 -2.02
N LEU A 252 -18.69 1.08 -2.22
CA LEU A 252 -18.20 -0.21 -1.73
C LEU A 252 -18.13 -0.24 -0.19
N ALA A 253 -17.71 0.85 0.45
CA ALA A 253 -17.69 0.96 1.91
C ALA A 253 -19.09 0.83 2.51
N ALA A 254 -20.12 1.42 1.89
CA ALA A 254 -21.50 1.28 2.35
C ALA A 254 -22.03 -0.16 2.21
N MET A 255 -21.59 -0.88 1.18
CA MET A 255 -21.99 -2.27 0.92
C MET A 255 -21.20 -3.27 1.79
N ASN A 256 -19.93 -2.98 2.04
CA ASN A 256 -19.01 -3.82 2.80
C ASN A 256 -18.17 -2.97 3.77
N PRO A 257 -18.74 -2.55 4.91
CA PRO A 257 -18.06 -1.67 5.86
C PRO A 257 -16.79 -2.27 6.46
N ASP A 258 -16.75 -3.59 6.62
CA ASP A 258 -15.60 -4.34 7.14
C ASP A 258 -14.53 -4.62 6.06
N GLY A 259 -14.76 -4.20 4.82
CA GLY A 259 -13.89 -4.47 3.68
C GLY A 259 -12.66 -3.55 3.62
N ILE A 260 -11.46 -4.13 3.69
CA ILE A 260 -10.20 -3.37 3.63
C ILE A 260 -10.02 -2.58 2.32
N HIS A 261 -10.58 -3.07 1.20
CA HIS A 261 -10.37 -2.47 -0.12
C HIS A 261 -10.96 -1.07 -0.26
N ALA A 262 -12.13 -0.81 0.34
CA ALA A 262 -12.75 0.50 0.29
C ALA A 262 -12.05 1.47 1.25
N GLY A 263 -11.82 1.03 2.49
CA GLY A 263 -11.15 1.84 3.52
C GLY A 263 -9.76 2.32 3.08
N ARG A 264 -8.94 1.44 2.49
CA ARG A 264 -7.61 1.83 1.99
C ARG A 264 -7.69 2.85 0.84
N MET A 265 -8.71 2.75 -0.02
CA MET A 265 -8.86 3.63 -1.17
C MET A 265 -9.31 5.03 -0.71
N LEU A 266 -10.24 5.09 0.24
CA LEU A 266 -10.65 6.35 0.88
C LEU A 266 -9.47 7.01 1.59
N ALA A 267 -8.72 6.26 2.40
CA ALA A 267 -7.52 6.77 3.07
C ALA A 267 -6.50 7.34 2.07
N LEU A 268 -6.27 6.65 0.95
CA LEU A 268 -5.37 7.12 -0.10
C LEU A 268 -5.84 8.43 -0.72
N ILE A 269 -7.13 8.58 -1.05
CA ILE A 269 -7.68 9.81 -1.64
C ILE A 269 -7.55 10.98 -0.66
N GLU A 270 -7.94 10.76 0.60
CA GLU A 270 -7.87 11.77 1.66
C GLU A 270 -6.43 12.27 1.89
N LEU A 271 -5.48 11.34 2.01
CA LEU A 271 -4.08 11.65 2.25
C LEU A 271 -3.39 12.28 1.04
N SER A 272 -3.73 11.84 -0.18
CA SER A 272 -3.05 12.28 -1.40
C SER A 272 -3.64 13.50 -2.07
N ARG A 273 -4.95 13.74 -1.95
CA ARG A 273 -5.66 14.74 -2.75
C ARG A 273 -6.34 15.79 -1.90
N GLU A 274 -7.11 15.36 -0.89
CA GLU A 274 -7.99 16.28 -0.15
C GLU A 274 -7.27 16.98 1.00
N GLY A 275 -6.20 16.39 1.54
CA GLY A 275 -5.48 16.94 2.70
C GLY A 275 -6.28 16.79 4.01
N GLY A 276 -7.23 15.86 4.04
CA GLY A 276 -8.12 15.61 5.17
C GLY A 276 -7.45 14.89 6.34
N PHE A 277 -6.48 15.51 7.02
CA PHE A 277 -5.72 14.88 8.12
C PHE A 277 -6.62 14.29 9.22
N LYS A 278 -7.74 14.96 9.56
CA LYS A 278 -8.70 14.45 10.55
C LYS A 278 -9.34 13.14 10.10
N MET A 279 -9.74 13.05 8.83
CA MET A 279 -10.32 11.84 8.27
C MET A 279 -9.26 10.75 8.08
N ALA A 280 -8.04 11.12 7.67
CA ALA A 280 -6.91 10.21 7.62
C ALA A 280 -6.62 9.54 8.97
N ILE A 281 -6.65 10.29 10.07
CA ILE A 281 -6.50 9.72 11.43
C ILE A 281 -7.60 8.72 11.73
N THR A 282 -8.86 9.01 11.36
CA THR A 282 -9.96 8.04 11.56
C THR A 282 -9.74 6.77 10.74
N HIS A 283 -9.28 6.89 9.50
CA HIS A 283 -8.98 5.74 8.65
C HIS A 283 -7.78 4.94 9.17
N LEU A 284 -6.72 5.58 9.67
CA LEU A 284 -5.58 4.92 10.32
C LEU A 284 -6.03 4.17 11.58
N GLY A 285 -6.96 4.72 12.36
CA GLY A 285 -7.58 4.02 13.49
C GLY A 285 -8.34 2.75 13.06
N THR A 286 -9.12 2.82 11.98
CA THR A 286 -9.82 1.65 11.42
C THR A 286 -8.83 0.61 10.89
N LEU A 287 -7.76 1.05 10.22
CA LEU A 287 -6.69 0.14 9.74
C LEU A 287 -5.98 -0.54 10.91
N ASN A 288 -5.71 0.17 12.01
CA ASN A 288 -5.16 -0.41 13.23
C ASN A 288 -6.07 -1.52 13.79
N GLN A 289 -7.39 -1.30 13.84
CA GLN A 289 -8.34 -2.33 14.28
C GLN A 289 -8.37 -3.54 13.33
N LEU A 290 -8.27 -3.32 12.02
CA LEU A 290 -8.24 -4.39 11.04
C LEU A 290 -6.97 -5.23 11.15
N ILE A 291 -5.82 -4.61 11.41
CA ILE A 291 -4.57 -5.36 11.54
C ILE A 291 -4.50 -6.15 12.85
N GLU A 292 -5.06 -5.60 13.95
CA GLU A 292 -5.23 -6.35 15.20
C GLU A 292 -6.10 -7.60 15.00
N LYS A 293 -7.20 -7.48 14.24
CA LYS A 293 -8.02 -8.64 13.84
C LYS A 293 -7.23 -9.62 12.98
N ALA A 294 -6.41 -9.14 12.03
CA ALA A 294 -5.58 -9.99 11.18
C ALA A 294 -4.53 -10.76 12.01
N ILE A 295 -3.90 -10.11 12.98
CA ILE A 295 -2.96 -10.74 13.93
C ILE A 295 -3.68 -11.78 14.80
N ALA A 296 -4.92 -11.51 15.23
CA ALA A 296 -5.71 -12.48 15.98
C ALA A 296 -6.07 -13.73 15.15
N LEU A 297 -6.25 -13.57 13.83
CA LEU A 297 -6.55 -14.65 12.90
C LEU A 297 -5.29 -15.46 12.51
N ASP A 298 -4.15 -14.79 12.35
CA ASP A 298 -2.86 -15.42 12.04
C ASP A 298 -1.72 -14.77 12.87
N PRO A 299 -1.53 -15.21 14.12
CA PRO A 299 -0.54 -14.65 15.04
C PRO A 299 0.91 -14.93 14.64
N GLN A 300 1.14 -15.87 13.72
CA GLN A 300 2.48 -16.32 13.29
C GLN A 300 2.99 -15.56 12.06
N ASN A 301 2.18 -14.67 11.50
CA ASN A 301 2.58 -13.85 10.37
C ASN A 301 3.42 -12.65 10.83
N SER A 302 4.72 -12.66 10.50
CA SER A 302 5.64 -11.57 10.86
C SER A 302 5.25 -10.26 10.18
N SER A 303 4.76 -10.29 8.94
CA SER A 303 4.39 -9.10 8.18
C SER A 303 3.29 -8.28 8.84
N TYR A 304 2.28 -8.91 9.44
CA TYR A 304 1.21 -8.17 10.14
C TYR A 304 1.71 -7.42 11.37
N LYS A 305 2.68 -8.00 12.10
CA LYS A 305 3.32 -7.32 13.24
C LYS A 305 4.26 -6.20 12.80
N THR A 306 4.95 -6.35 11.66
CA THR A 306 5.74 -5.28 11.05
C THR A 306 4.88 -4.08 10.69
N GLU A 307 3.76 -4.31 10.02
CA GLU A 307 2.81 -3.26 9.64
C GLU A 307 2.18 -2.58 10.87
N LEU A 308 1.83 -3.34 11.92
CA LEU A 308 1.38 -2.76 13.19
C LEU A 308 2.46 -1.87 13.82
N GLY A 309 3.72 -2.30 13.78
CA GLY A 309 4.86 -1.50 14.22
C GLY A 309 4.97 -0.18 13.45
N TYR A 310 4.76 -0.24 12.13
CA TYR A 310 4.78 0.95 11.27
C TYR A 310 3.63 1.91 11.57
N ILE A 311 2.41 1.41 11.75
CA ILE A 311 1.25 2.24 12.16
C ILE A 311 1.52 2.90 13.51
N HIS A 312 2.06 2.18 14.49
CA HIS A 312 2.45 2.75 15.79
C HIS A 312 3.54 3.83 15.66
N LEU A 313 4.49 3.64 14.75
CA LEU A 313 5.52 4.62 14.47
C LEU A 313 4.92 5.90 13.89
N LEU A 314 4.02 5.79 12.91
CA LEU A 314 3.30 6.92 12.31
C LEU A 314 2.43 7.67 13.33
N MET A 315 1.89 6.97 14.33
CA MET A 315 1.14 7.57 15.45
C MET A 315 2.04 8.16 16.55
N GLY A 316 3.36 8.03 16.44
CA GLY A 316 4.32 8.49 17.45
C GLY A 316 4.47 7.66 18.69
N ASN A 317 3.90 6.47 18.69
CA ASN A 317 4.05 5.53 19.78
C ASN A 317 5.30 4.66 19.56
N ILE A 318 6.49 5.26 19.66
CA ILE A 318 7.78 4.59 19.40
C ILE A 318 7.95 3.33 20.25
N THR A 319 7.51 3.36 21.51
CA THR A 319 7.60 2.20 22.41
C THR A 319 6.78 1.01 21.90
N ARG A 320 5.52 1.24 21.49
CA ARG A 320 4.65 0.18 20.94
C ARG A 320 5.10 -0.26 19.55
N ALA A 321 5.64 0.66 18.76
CA ALA A 321 6.24 0.35 17.47
C ALA A 321 7.38 -0.65 17.64
N ARG A 322 8.30 -0.36 18.57
CA ARG A 322 9.43 -1.24 18.89
C ARG A 322 8.99 -2.61 19.37
N GLU A 323 8.00 -2.70 20.26
CA GLU A 323 7.47 -3.99 20.73
C GLU A 323 6.92 -4.84 19.58
N SER A 324 6.18 -4.20 18.66
CA SER A 324 5.60 -4.87 17.50
C SER A 324 6.67 -5.35 16.51
N TYR A 325 7.67 -4.52 16.21
CA TYR A 325 8.79 -4.89 15.35
C TYR A 325 9.64 -6.01 15.96
N LEU A 326 9.94 -5.96 17.26
CA LEU A 326 10.67 -7.04 17.94
C LEU A 326 9.87 -8.36 17.89
N ALA A 327 8.57 -8.30 18.09
CA ALA A 327 7.71 -9.47 17.96
C ALA A 327 7.68 -10.01 16.51
N ALA A 328 7.80 -9.15 15.50
CA ALA A 328 7.92 -9.58 14.10
C ALA A 328 9.27 -10.29 13.83
N VAL A 329 10.38 -9.72 14.31
CA VAL A 329 11.72 -10.31 14.18
C VAL A 329 11.82 -11.66 14.91
N GLN A 330 11.15 -11.81 16.06
CA GLN A 330 11.09 -13.10 16.78
C GLN A 330 10.39 -14.20 15.98
N LEU A 331 9.42 -13.84 15.14
CA LEU A 331 8.74 -14.80 14.26
C LEU A 331 9.57 -15.09 13.01
N ASP A 332 10.19 -14.07 12.43
CA ASP A 332 11.01 -14.18 11.24
C ASP A 332 12.20 -13.21 11.29
N ALA A 333 13.38 -13.77 11.55
CA ALA A 333 14.63 -13.01 11.59
C ALA A 333 15.07 -12.46 10.21
N HIS A 334 14.49 -12.94 9.10
CA HIS A 334 14.80 -12.49 7.74
C HIS A 334 13.87 -11.38 7.26
N ASN A 335 12.88 -10.98 8.07
CA ASN A 335 11.98 -9.88 7.74
C ASN A 335 12.73 -8.53 7.82
N VAL A 336 13.27 -8.10 6.68
CA VAL A 336 14.06 -6.87 6.52
C VAL A 336 13.35 -5.65 7.10
N HIS A 337 12.06 -5.47 6.77
CA HIS A 337 11.28 -4.32 7.23
C HIS A 337 11.09 -4.29 8.74
N ALA A 338 11.00 -5.46 9.39
CA ALA A 338 10.96 -5.52 10.86
C ALA A 338 12.28 -5.07 11.48
N VAL A 339 13.41 -5.53 10.93
CA VAL A 339 14.76 -5.15 11.39
C VAL A 339 15.00 -3.65 11.17
N GLU A 340 14.67 -3.12 9.99
CA GLU A 340 14.70 -1.68 9.68
C GLU A 340 13.90 -0.88 10.72
N GLY A 341 12.68 -1.32 11.03
CA GLY A 341 11.82 -0.72 12.06
C GLY A 341 12.42 -0.73 13.47
N VAL A 342 13.10 -1.82 13.87
CA VAL A 342 13.83 -1.89 15.17
C VAL A 342 14.96 -0.88 15.21
N ILE A 343 15.81 -0.83 14.18
CA ILE A 343 16.95 0.11 14.09
C ILE A 343 16.42 1.55 14.16
N ARG A 344 15.35 1.84 13.41
CA ARG A 344 14.71 3.15 13.43
C ARG A 344 14.22 3.55 14.83
N CYS A 345 13.56 2.64 15.53
CA CYS A 345 13.13 2.87 16.91
C CYS A 345 14.32 3.06 17.87
N GLN A 346 15.46 2.38 17.65
CA GLN A 346 16.68 2.58 18.45
C GLN A 346 17.29 3.96 18.22
N LEU A 347 17.39 4.40 16.95
CA LEU A 347 17.88 5.73 16.60
C LEU A 347 17.01 6.83 17.23
N TYR A 348 15.67 6.71 17.15
CA TYR A 348 14.76 7.67 17.79
C TYR A 348 14.88 7.70 19.33
N ASN A 349 15.20 6.56 19.96
CA ASN A 349 15.43 6.47 21.40
C ASN A 349 16.86 6.83 21.82
N GLY A 350 17.73 7.28 20.89
CA GLY A 350 19.12 7.65 21.17
C GLY A 350 20.06 6.46 21.42
N GLN A 351 19.65 5.23 21.11
CA GLN A 351 20.45 4.01 21.29
C GLN A 351 21.39 3.79 20.08
N PHE A 352 22.31 4.74 19.85
CA PHE A 352 23.12 4.78 18.63
C PHE A 352 24.13 3.64 18.51
N ASP A 353 24.67 3.13 19.61
CA ASP A 353 25.61 2.00 19.59
C ASP A 353 24.92 0.71 19.10
N ASN A 354 23.76 0.37 19.69
CA ASN A 354 22.96 -0.78 19.27
C ASN A 354 22.56 -0.67 17.78
N ALA A 355 22.14 0.52 17.35
CA ALA A 355 21.74 0.76 15.97
C ALA A 355 22.91 0.60 15.00
N GLU A 356 24.12 1.04 15.37
CA GLU A 356 25.32 0.87 14.55
C GLU A 356 25.71 -0.60 14.40
N GLU A 357 25.71 -1.37 15.49
CA GLU A 357 26.01 -2.81 15.45
C GLU A 357 25.04 -3.55 14.51
N GLN A 358 23.74 -3.25 14.61
CA GLN A 358 22.72 -3.84 13.73
C GLN A 358 22.90 -3.43 12.27
N LEU A 359 23.24 -2.16 12.00
CA LEU A 359 23.50 -1.69 10.64
C LEU A 359 24.76 -2.32 10.02
N GLU A 360 25.82 -2.55 10.80
CA GLU A 360 27.02 -3.25 10.31
C GLU A 360 26.71 -4.71 9.95
N MET A 361 25.94 -5.42 10.79
CA MET A 361 25.46 -6.77 10.47
C MET A 361 24.60 -6.76 9.19
N PHE A 362 23.75 -5.74 9.04
CA PHE A 362 22.87 -5.60 7.88
C PHE A 362 23.63 -5.31 6.58
N LYS A 363 24.78 -4.61 6.63
CA LYS A 363 25.63 -4.39 5.44
C LYS A 363 26.14 -5.69 4.82
N GLU A 364 26.39 -6.72 5.63
CA GLU A 364 26.77 -8.05 5.13
C GLU A 364 25.62 -8.71 4.36
N ILE A 365 24.39 -8.56 4.88
CA ILE A 365 23.16 -9.07 4.25
C ILE A 365 22.86 -8.32 2.93
N GLN A 366 23.07 -7.00 2.88
CA GLN A 366 22.85 -6.19 1.68
C GLN A 366 23.76 -6.56 0.50
N ARG A 367 24.96 -7.09 0.75
CA ARG A 367 25.83 -7.58 -0.35
C ARG A 367 25.17 -8.70 -1.15
N ALA A 368 24.22 -9.43 -0.55
CA ALA A 368 23.46 -10.49 -1.21
C ALA A 368 22.12 -9.99 -1.80
N MET A 369 21.44 -9.04 -1.15
CA MET A 369 20.06 -8.64 -1.50
C MET A 369 19.91 -7.26 -2.15
N GLY A 370 21.00 -6.49 -2.27
CA GLY A 370 20.97 -5.10 -2.74
C GLY A 370 20.75 -4.10 -1.60
N LYS A 371 20.98 -2.81 -1.90
CA LYS A 371 20.79 -1.71 -0.94
C LYS A 371 19.36 -1.21 -0.95
N THR A 372 18.81 -0.93 0.24
CA THR A 372 17.48 -0.32 0.41
C THR A 372 17.60 1.18 0.70
N ALA A 373 16.59 1.96 0.30
CA ALA A 373 16.55 3.41 0.58
C ALA A 373 16.50 3.67 2.09
N GLU A 374 15.71 2.89 2.82
CA GLU A 374 15.54 2.97 4.27
C GLU A 374 16.87 2.76 5.02
N ILE A 375 17.67 1.76 4.67
CA ILE A 375 18.96 1.55 5.34
C ILE A 375 19.93 2.69 5.07
N SER A 376 20.01 3.19 3.82
CA SER A 376 20.81 4.38 3.51
C SER A 376 20.36 5.58 4.35
N TYR A 377 19.05 5.76 4.52
CA TYR A 377 18.50 6.78 5.39
C TYR A 377 18.90 6.60 6.85
N LEU A 378 18.78 5.40 7.42
CA LEU A 378 19.16 5.09 8.81
C LEU A 378 20.67 5.31 9.05
N ILE A 379 21.54 4.99 8.10
CA ILE A 379 22.98 5.30 8.16
C ILE A 379 23.21 6.82 8.15
N SER A 380 22.42 7.56 7.37
CA SER A 380 22.48 9.03 7.34
C SER A 380 22.11 9.66 8.70
N MET A 381 21.08 9.12 9.36
CA MET A 381 20.66 9.52 10.70
C MET A 381 21.76 9.22 11.72
N LEU A 382 22.28 7.99 11.75
CA LEU A 382 23.35 7.60 12.66
C LEU A 382 24.59 8.49 12.49
N SER A 383 25.00 8.75 11.24
CA SER A 383 26.16 9.60 10.91
C SER A 383 26.01 11.01 11.48
N TRP A 384 24.79 11.55 11.49
CA TRP A 384 24.50 12.88 12.02
C TRP A 384 24.43 12.89 13.54
N TYR A 385 23.58 12.03 14.12
CA TYR A 385 23.24 12.10 15.53
C TYR A 385 24.34 11.55 16.43
N LYS A 386 25.15 10.59 15.95
CA LYS A 386 26.30 10.06 16.70
C LYS A 386 27.59 10.82 16.44
N TYR A 387 27.88 11.14 15.18
CA TYR A 387 29.19 11.65 14.76
C TYR A 387 29.19 13.12 14.30
N ALA A 388 28.02 13.76 14.17
CA ALA A 388 27.87 15.09 13.56
C ALA A 388 28.51 15.21 12.15
N ASP A 389 28.59 14.10 11.42
CA ASP A 389 29.24 14.03 10.11
C ASP A 389 28.27 14.50 9.01
N THR A 390 28.37 15.79 8.68
CA THR A 390 27.53 16.44 7.66
C THR A 390 27.75 15.84 6.26
N SER A 391 28.99 15.54 5.92
CA SER A 391 29.36 15.01 4.59
C SER A 391 28.74 13.63 4.36
N LYS A 392 28.82 12.74 5.36
CA LYS A 392 28.16 11.42 5.29
C LYS A 392 26.64 11.56 5.32
N ARG A 393 26.06 12.42 6.15
CA ARG A 393 24.61 12.65 6.20
C ARG A 393 24.08 13.00 4.80
N LEU A 394 24.63 14.04 4.16
CA LEU A 394 24.18 14.50 2.85
C LEU A 394 24.39 13.46 1.74
N ARG A 395 25.47 12.68 1.81
CA ARG A 395 25.75 11.58 0.87
C ARG A 395 24.68 10.49 0.97
N TYR A 396 24.41 10.00 2.18
CA TYR A 396 23.48 8.90 2.38
C TYR A 396 22.01 9.30 2.22
N LEU A 397 21.64 10.55 2.55
CA LEU A 397 20.34 11.10 2.18
C LEU A 397 20.14 11.10 0.65
N ARG A 398 21.19 11.46 -0.11
CA ARG A 398 21.11 11.47 -1.58
C ARG A 398 20.94 10.06 -2.13
N GLU A 399 21.71 9.11 -1.60
CA GLU A 399 21.61 7.69 -1.97
C GLU A 399 20.20 7.13 -1.69
N ALA A 400 19.60 7.48 -0.54
CA ALA A 400 18.23 7.09 -0.21
C ALA A 400 17.21 7.65 -1.22
N VAL A 401 17.32 8.94 -1.58
CA VAL A 401 16.45 9.58 -2.58
C VAL A 401 16.61 8.95 -3.96
N GLU A 402 17.84 8.70 -4.41
CA GLU A 402 18.10 8.11 -5.73
C GLU A 402 17.49 6.71 -5.86
N ILE A 403 17.65 5.86 -4.83
CA ILE A 403 17.04 4.52 -4.80
C ILE A 403 15.52 4.63 -4.82
N GLN A 404 14.94 5.51 -3.99
CA GLN A 404 13.50 5.63 -3.85
C GLN A 404 12.84 6.20 -5.13
N LEU A 405 13.43 7.22 -5.75
CA LEU A 405 12.92 7.80 -6.99
C LEU A 405 13.08 6.85 -8.19
N ALA A 406 14.10 5.99 -8.21
CA ALA A 406 14.21 4.95 -9.22
C ALA A 406 13.03 3.97 -9.16
N LEU A 407 12.61 3.57 -7.95
CA LEU A 407 11.44 2.73 -7.74
C LEU A 407 10.13 3.42 -8.14
N VAL A 408 9.99 4.71 -7.84
CA VAL A 408 8.83 5.51 -8.24
C VAL A 408 8.72 5.60 -9.76
N ASN A 409 9.82 5.89 -10.45
CA ASN A 409 9.83 6.08 -11.91
C ASN A 409 9.64 4.77 -12.69
N ALA A 410 9.95 3.62 -12.07
CA ALA A 410 9.75 2.31 -12.68
C ALA A 410 8.28 1.83 -12.65
N ASN A 411 7.42 2.46 -11.86
CA ASN A 411 6.06 1.99 -11.60
C ASN A 411 4.99 2.96 -12.13
N THR A 412 3.85 2.40 -12.54
CA THR A 412 2.69 3.17 -12.99
C THR A 412 1.72 3.41 -11.84
N LEU A 413 0.89 4.46 -11.98
CA LEU A 413 -0.09 4.86 -10.98
C LEU A 413 -1.01 3.68 -10.59
N SER A 414 -0.95 3.29 -9.33
CA SER A 414 -1.71 2.20 -8.74
C SER A 414 -1.68 2.35 -7.22
N TYR A 415 -2.38 1.50 -6.48
CA TYR A 415 -2.24 1.50 -5.02
C TYR A 415 -0.79 1.18 -4.60
N GLU A 416 -0.18 0.19 -5.26
CA GLU A 416 1.19 -0.23 -4.99
C GLU A 416 2.20 0.88 -5.28
N TYR A 417 1.94 1.72 -6.27
CA TYR A 417 2.75 2.90 -6.55
C TYR A 417 2.86 3.85 -5.35
N TYR A 418 1.77 4.09 -4.61
CA TYR A 418 1.80 4.94 -3.42
C TYR A 418 2.55 4.28 -2.26
N VAL A 419 2.38 2.97 -2.07
CA VAL A 419 3.11 2.19 -1.06
C VAL A 419 4.61 2.25 -1.34
N ILE A 420 5.01 1.97 -2.59
CA ILE A 420 6.40 2.01 -3.02
C ILE A 420 6.96 3.41 -2.95
N ALA A 421 6.21 4.44 -3.38
CA ALA A 421 6.67 5.82 -3.37
C ALA A 421 6.94 6.34 -1.96
N ASN A 422 6.13 5.92 -0.99
CA ASN A 422 6.20 6.32 0.41
C ASN A 422 6.44 7.83 0.59
N PRO A 423 5.44 8.68 0.28
CA PRO A 423 5.58 10.14 0.33
C PRO A 423 5.95 10.68 1.72
N ASP A 424 5.52 10.01 2.79
CA ASP A 424 5.87 10.36 4.16
C ASP A 424 7.38 10.18 4.42
N PHE A 425 7.95 9.06 3.97
CA PHE A 425 9.39 8.81 4.03
C PHE A 425 10.18 9.86 3.22
N LEU A 426 9.73 10.19 2.01
CA LEU A 426 10.36 11.24 1.20
C LEU A 426 10.29 12.61 1.89
N LEU A 427 9.17 12.92 2.54
CA LEU A 427 8.99 14.17 3.28
C LEU A 427 9.86 14.22 4.54
N GLU A 428 10.13 13.09 5.19
CA GLU A 428 11.07 13.01 6.30
C GLU A 428 12.50 13.30 5.86
N ILE A 429 12.94 12.76 4.72
CA ILE A 429 14.23 13.11 4.10
C ILE A 429 14.28 14.61 3.78
N VAL A 430 13.18 15.20 3.27
CA VAL A 430 13.10 16.65 3.06
C VAL A 430 13.34 17.41 4.36
N LYS A 431 12.68 17.02 5.46
CA LYS A 431 12.87 17.67 6.78
C LYS A 431 14.33 17.59 7.23
N ASP A 432 14.98 16.45 7.04
CA ASP A 432 16.40 16.29 7.36
C ASP A 432 17.31 17.15 6.46
N TYR A 433 17.00 17.30 5.17
CA TYR A 433 17.74 18.23 4.30
C TYR A 433 17.52 19.69 4.68
N MET A 434 16.33 20.06 5.16
CA MET A 434 16.01 21.43 5.56
C MET A 434 16.88 21.92 6.71
N GLU A 435 17.41 21.03 7.56
CA GLU A 435 18.40 21.38 8.59
C GLU A 435 19.73 21.89 8.01
N HIS A 436 20.01 21.57 6.74
CA HIS A 436 21.21 21.95 6.00
C HIS A 436 20.94 23.07 4.97
N CYS A 437 19.72 23.62 4.97
CA CYS A 437 19.37 24.78 4.17
C CYS A 437 19.76 26.09 4.88
N PRO A 438 20.08 27.16 4.13
CA PRO A 438 20.30 28.47 4.71
C PRO A 438 19.04 29.00 5.40
N SER A 439 19.20 29.72 6.50
CA SER A 439 18.09 30.31 7.26
C SER A 439 17.48 31.55 6.60
N GLU A 440 18.26 32.25 5.77
CA GLU A 440 17.83 33.45 5.04
C GLU A 440 17.69 33.18 3.55
N ALA A 441 16.81 33.93 2.90
CA ALA A 441 16.65 33.90 1.46
C ALA A 441 17.90 34.45 0.75
N LYS A 442 18.19 33.85 -0.42
CA LYS A 442 19.27 34.27 -1.30
C LYS A 442 19.19 35.77 -1.63
N ARG A 443 20.33 36.47 -1.61
CA ARG A 443 20.43 37.86 -2.05
C ARG A 443 20.58 37.94 -3.57
N ASP A 444 20.26 39.11 -4.13
CA ASP A 444 20.40 39.35 -5.56
C ASP A 444 21.88 39.18 -5.97
N GLY A 445 22.13 38.31 -6.95
CA GLY A 445 23.47 38.00 -7.44
C GLY A 445 24.18 36.79 -6.79
N GLU A 446 23.68 36.24 -5.69
CA GLU A 446 24.25 35.02 -5.08
C GLU A 446 23.84 33.77 -5.87
N GLU A 447 24.56 32.65 -5.73
CA GLU A 447 24.13 31.37 -6.31
C GLU A 447 23.19 30.61 -5.37
N VAL A 448 22.29 29.80 -5.94
CA VAL A 448 21.37 28.98 -5.14
C VAL A 448 22.17 27.84 -4.51
N HIS A 449 22.06 27.70 -3.19
CA HIS A 449 22.75 26.64 -2.45
C HIS A 449 22.38 25.25 -3.01
N PRO A 450 23.34 24.32 -3.22
CA PRO A 450 23.09 23.03 -3.86
C PRO A 450 22.01 22.19 -3.19
N VAL A 451 21.96 22.19 -1.85
CA VAL A 451 20.95 21.45 -1.08
C VAL A 451 19.54 21.99 -1.36
N VAL A 452 19.38 23.30 -1.54
CA VAL A 452 18.07 23.93 -1.82
C VAL A 452 17.51 23.42 -3.15
N ARG A 453 18.35 23.21 -4.17
CA ARG A 453 17.93 22.61 -5.45
C ARG A 453 17.49 21.16 -5.29
N ILE A 454 18.26 20.35 -4.54
CA ILE A 454 17.90 18.95 -4.27
C ILE A 454 16.54 18.87 -3.57
N VAL A 455 16.32 19.72 -2.56
CA VAL A 455 15.04 19.75 -1.84
C VAL A 455 13.91 20.23 -2.75
N GLN A 456 14.14 21.20 -3.63
CA GLN A 456 13.16 21.65 -4.61
C GLN A 456 12.72 20.49 -5.52
N ASP A 457 13.67 19.82 -6.17
CA ASP A 457 13.39 18.74 -7.12
C ASP A 457 12.61 17.62 -6.44
N LEU A 458 13.01 17.26 -5.21
CA LEU A 458 12.33 16.25 -4.41
C LEU A 458 10.89 16.67 -4.03
N LEU A 459 10.70 17.91 -3.58
CA LEU A 459 9.39 18.44 -3.22
C LEU A 459 8.45 18.56 -4.41
N GLU A 460 8.96 18.88 -5.60
CA GLU A 460 8.16 18.89 -6.82
C GLU A 460 7.63 17.49 -7.16
N VAL A 461 8.45 16.45 -6.95
CA VAL A 461 8.00 15.07 -7.07
C VAL A 461 6.96 14.72 -6.01
N ILE A 462 7.20 15.04 -4.73
CA ILE A 462 6.26 14.75 -3.63
C ILE A 462 4.92 15.45 -3.88
N CYS A 463 4.92 16.74 -4.23
CA CYS A 463 3.70 17.50 -4.49
C CYS A 463 2.96 17.03 -5.75
N ARG A 464 3.64 16.38 -6.70
CA ARG A 464 3.01 15.72 -7.84
C ARG A 464 2.30 14.42 -7.42
N ILE A 465 2.90 13.65 -6.52
CA ILE A 465 2.33 12.39 -6.01
C ILE A 465 1.17 12.65 -5.04
N VAL A 466 1.37 13.60 -4.11
CA VAL A 466 0.49 13.93 -2.98
C VAL A 466 0.22 15.44 -2.94
N PRO A 467 -0.53 15.99 -3.91
CA PRO A 467 -0.83 17.43 -3.94
C PRO A 467 -1.71 17.91 -2.77
N GLY A 468 -2.38 17.00 -2.06
CA GLY A 468 -3.14 17.30 -0.85
C GLY A 468 -2.28 17.51 0.40
N SER A 469 -0.97 17.24 0.35
CA SER A 469 -0.10 17.43 1.51
C SER A 469 0.14 18.91 1.81
N THR A 470 -0.45 19.40 2.90
CA THR A 470 -0.23 20.76 3.41
C THR A 470 1.23 20.99 3.75
N GLU A 471 1.87 20.00 4.39
CA GLU A 471 3.24 20.07 4.85
C GLU A 471 4.24 20.08 3.67
N ALA A 472 4.07 19.20 2.68
CA ALA A 472 4.92 19.21 1.49
C ALA A 472 4.78 20.54 0.71
N THR A 473 3.54 21.03 0.55
CA THR A 473 3.28 22.31 -0.11
C THR A 473 3.90 23.49 0.65
N PHE A 474 3.89 23.44 1.99
CA PHE A 474 4.57 24.43 2.82
C PHE A 474 6.08 24.43 2.63
N TYR A 475 6.72 23.25 2.65
CA TYR A 475 8.16 23.16 2.41
C TYR A 475 8.53 23.63 1.00
N LEU A 476 7.68 23.36 -0.01
CA LEU A 476 7.89 23.85 -1.37
C LEU A 476 7.83 25.38 -1.42
N ALA A 477 6.89 25.99 -0.70
CA ALA A 477 6.83 27.43 -0.55
C ALA A 477 8.07 28.00 0.15
N LYS A 478 8.54 27.34 1.22
CA LYS A 478 9.73 27.75 1.98
C LYS A 478 10.99 27.68 1.12
N ILE A 479 11.18 26.61 0.35
CA ILE A 479 12.33 26.46 -0.56
C ILE A 479 12.31 27.50 -1.67
N ARG A 480 11.15 27.75 -2.31
CA ARG A 480 11.02 28.81 -3.33
C ARG A 480 11.35 30.19 -2.78
N PHE A 481 10.95 30.45 -1.53
CA PHE A 481 11.32 31.68 -0.83
C PHE A 481 12.84 31.76 -0.61
N LEU A 482 13.47 30.67 -0.15
CA LEU A 482 14.93 30.62 0.05
C LEU A 482 15.72 30.82 -1.25
N MET A 483 15.17 30.39 -2.39
CA MET A 483 15.76 30.64 -3.71
C MET A 483 15.65 32.09 -4.19
N GLY A 484 14.82 32.90 -3.54
CA GLY A 484 14.51 34.28 -3.93
C GLY A 484 13.30 34.44 -4.86
N ASP A 485 12.63 33.34 -5.24
CA ASP A 485 11.40 33.40 -6.05
C ASP A 485 10.18 33.68 -5.16
N LYS A 486 10.03 34.96 -4.81
CA LYS A 486 8.96 35.44 -3.93
C LYS A 486 7.57 35.20 -4.52
N MET A 487 7.41 35.27 -5.84
CA MET A 487 6.13 35.08 -6.51
C MET A 487 5.71 33.60 -6.43
N ALA A 488 6.60 32.68 -6.81
CA ALA A 488 6.28 31.25 -6.73
C ALA A 488 6.11 30.77 -5.28
N ALA A 489 6.86 31.37 -4.34
CA ALA A 489 6.69 31.12 -2.91
C ALA A 489 5.31 31.56 -2.41
N GLN A 490 4.86 32.76 -2.79
CA GLN A 490 3.54 33.27 -2.42
C GLN A 490 2.41 32.40 -2.97
N VAL A 491 2.52 31.96 -4.24
CA VAL A 491 1.54 31.05 -4.86
C VAL A 491 1.48 29.72 -4.11
N ALA A 492 2.63 29.13 -3.79
CA ALA A 492 2.69 27.86 -3.05
C ALA A 492 2.16 28.00 -1.62
N ALA A 493 2.52 29.07 -0.90
CA ALA A 493 2.01 29.33 0.45
C ALA A 493 0.49 29.58 0.47
N THR A 494 -0.03 30.30 -0.53
CA THR A 494 -1.48 30.48 -0.71
C THR A 494 -2.15 29.13 -0.99
N SER A 495 -1.54 28.26 -1.80
CA SER A 495 -2.06 26.91 -2.03
C SER A 495 -2.09 26.07 -0.76
N CYS A 496 -1.05 26.15 0.07
CA CYS A 496 -1.00 25.49 1.39
C CYS A 496 -2.17 25.97 2.27
N LEU A 497 -2.43 27.28 2.34
CA LEU A 497 -3.52 27.86 3.12
C LEU A 497 -4.93 27.57 2.55
N ARG A 498 -5.04 27.19 1.27
CA ARG A 498 -6.31 26.67 0.72
C ARG A 498 -6.60 25.25 1.18
N LEU A 499 -5.56 24.43 1.34
CA LEU A 499 -5.69 23.06 1.85
C LEU A 499 -5.99 23.08 3.35
N ASP A 500 -5.26 23.90 4.11
CA ASP A 500 -5.51 24.10 5.54
C ASP A 500 -5.31 25.58 5.91
N SER A 501 -6.41 26.28 6.12
CA SER A 501 -6.41 27.70 6.51
C SER A 501 -5.90 27.92 7.93
N SER A 502 -5.92 26.89 8.78
CA SER A 502 -5.45 26.94 10.17
C SER A 502 -3.95 26.68 10.31
N TYR A 503 -3.25 26.38 9.20
CA TYR A 503 -1.84 26.03 9.21
C TYR A 503 -0.93 27.24 9.53
N SER A 504 -0.64 27.41 10.82
CA SER A 504 0.06 28.59 11.35
C SER A 504 1.46 28.81 10.76
N LYS A 505 2.20 27.74 10.45
CA LYS A 505 3.54 27.83 9.82
C LYS A 505 3.48 28.53 8.46
N ALA A 506 2.45 28.29 7.65
CA ALA A 506 2.29 28.97 6.36
C ALA A 506 1.95 30.47 6.51
N HIS A 507 1.15 30.85 7.52
CA HIS A 507 0.90 32.27 7.83
C HIS A 507 2.17 33.02 8.22
N ILE A 508 3.07 32.38 8.99
CA ILE A 508 4.38 32.96 9.33
C ILE A 508 5.23 33.13 8.07
N LEU A 509 5.26 32.14 7.17
CA LEU A 509 5.99 32.22 5.90
C LEU A 509 5.41 33.32 4.99
N MET A 510 4.08 33.47 4.92
CA MET A 510 3.43 34.58 4.21
C MET A 510 3.89 35.93 4.75
N ALA A 511 4.01 36.08 6.08
CA ALA A 511 4.55 37.30 6.68
C ALA A 511 6.01 37.56 6.27
N GLN A 512 6.86 36.53 6.19
CA GLN A 512 8.23 36.66 5.68
C GLN A 512 8.25 37.15 4.22
N ILE A 513 7.41 36.57 3.37
CA ILE A 513 7.29 36.94 1.96
C ILE A 513 6.82 38.40 1.84
N HIS A 514 5.75 38.80 2.55
CA HIS A 514 5.24 40.17 2.55
C HIS A 514 6.28 41.19 3.05
N LEU A 515 7.04 40.87 4.11
CA LEU A 515 8.12 41.73 4.58
C LEU A 515 9.26 41.86 3.58
N SER A 516 9.57 40.80 2.85
CA SER A 516 10.56 40.85 1.76
C SER A 516 10.10 41.70 0.57
N ASN A 517 8.79 41.95 0.45
CA ASN A 517 8.16 42.83 -0.53
C ASN A 517 7.82 44.23 0.04
N ASN A 518 8.27 44.56 1.25
CA ASN A 518 7.95 45.80 1.98
C ASN A 518 6.45 46.03 2.30
N HIS A 519 5.62 44.99 2.21
CA HIS A 519 4.18 45.04 2.53
C HIS A 519 3.93 44.76 4.03
N HIS A 520 4.37 45.67 4.90
CA HIS A 520 4.32 45.51 6.36
C HIS A 520 2.91 45.31 6.94
N LYS A 521 1.87 45.95 6.38
CA LYS A 521 0.46 45.78 6.83
C LYS A 521 -0.05 44.36 6.63
N GLN A 522 0.18 43.79 5.44
CA GLN A 522 -0.20 42.41 5.11
C GLN A 522 0.61 41.40 5.92
N ALA A 523 1.88 41.69 6.19
CA ALA A 523 2.69 40.87 7.06
C ALA A 523 2.13 40.81 8.49
N MET A 524 1.72 41.95 9.06
CA MET A 524 1.11 41.98 10.39
C MET A 524 -0.20 41.19 10.44
N GLN A 525 -1.07 41.35 9.44
CA GLN A 525 -2.30 40.57 9.31
C GLN A 525 -2.03 39.07 9.26
N SER A 526 -1.04 38.64 8.48
CA SER A 526 -0.65 37.23 8.38
C SER A 526 -0.15 36.69 9.73
N LEU A 527 0.65 37.47 10.46
CA LEU A 527 1.11 37.09 11.80
C LEU A 527 -0.04 36.97 12.81
N GLU A 528 -1.00 37.90 12.78
CA GLU A 528 -2.20 37.85 13.64
C GLU A 528 -3.07 36.62 13.34
N MET A 529 -3.23 36.28 12.06
CA MET A 529 -3.94 35.06 11.64
C MET A 529 -3.21 33.79 12.09
N GLY A 530 -1.88 33.72 11.91
CA GLY A 530 -1.10 32.58 12.40
C GLY A 530 -1.23 32.39 13.92
N LEU A 531 -1.29 33.50 14.66
CA LEU A 531 -1.45 33.50 16.10
C LEU A 531 -2.86 33.11 16.56
N SER A 532 -3.91 33.48 15.81
CA SER A 532 -5.29 33.15 16.17
C SER A 532 -5.58 31.66 16.04
N TYR A 533 -4.92 30.96 15.10
CA TYR A 533 -5.05 29.52 14.93
C TYR A 533 -4.18 28.70 15.88
N ASN A 534 -2.96 29.17 16.21
CA ASN A 534 -2.10 28.50 17.18
C ASN A 534 -1.37 29.51 18.08
N PHE A 535 -1.74 29.52 19.37
CA PHE A 535 -1.13 30.39 20.37
C PHE A 535 0.33 30.05 20.68
N GLU A 536 0.78 28.82 20.42
CA GLU A 536 2.18 28.39 20.61
C GLU A 536 3.15 29.11 19.67
N VAL A 537 2.64 29.74 18.61
CA VAL A 537 3.43 30.61 17.73
C VAL A 537 4.09 31.76 18.52
N ARG A 538 3.56 32.14 19.69
CA ARG A 538 4.22 33.11 20.59
C ARG A 538 5.53 32.60 21.17
N ASN A 539 5.78 31.29 21.17
CA ASN A 539 7.03 30.71 21.64
C ASN A 539 8.08 30.62 20.51
N VAL A 540 7.71 30.96 19.28
CA VAL A 540 8.57 30.92 18.10
C VAL A 540 9.37 32.23 18.00
N PRO A 541 10.72 32.21 18.12
CA PRO A 541 11.51 33.45 18.04
C PRO A 541 11.34 34.20 16.73
N LEU A 542 11.23 33.46 15.62
CA LEU A 542 11.03 34.02 14.28
C LEU A 542 9.75 34.88 14.20
N PHE A 543 8.67 34.49 14.86
CA PHE A 543 7.43 35.26 14.88
C PHE A 543 7.65 36.68 15.42
N HIS A 544 8.36 36.79 16.56
CA HIS A 544 8.65 38.08 17.18
C HIS A 544 9.61 38.92 16.34
N ILE A 545 10.60 38.31 15.72
CA ILE A 545 11.54 38.98 14.82
C ILE A 545 10.78 39.60 13.64
N LEU A 546 9.86 38.86 13.02
CA LEU A 546 9.05 39.35 11.90
C LEU A 546 8.09 40.44 12.34
N LYS A 547 7.44 40.27 13.50
CA LYS A 547 6.55 41.29 14.08
C LYS A 547 7.31 42.59 14.36
N ALA A 548 8.48 42.52 14.97
CA ALA A 548 9.33 43.68 15.24
C ALA A 548 9.79 44.36 13.93
N ARG A 549 10.14 43.58 12.90
CA ARG A 549 10.49 44.13 11.59
C ARG A 549 9.32 44.85 10.92
N ALA A 550 8.10 44.31 11.03
CA ALA A 550 6.89 44.96 10.55
C ALA A 550 6.61 46.29 11.28
N LEU A 551 6.69 46.29 12.62
CA LEU A 551 6.51 47.50 13.45
C LEU A 551 7.56 48.58 13.15
N ARG A 552 8.81 48.17 12.92
CA ARG A 552 9.88 49.08 12.50
C ARG A 552 9.57 49.77 11.18
N LEU A 553 9.04 49.03 10.20
CA LEU A 553 8.62 49.60 8.90
C LEU A 553 7.39 50.51 9.02
N GLN A 554 6.57 50.34 10.07
CA GLN A 554 5.43 51.18 10.38
C GLN A 554 5.81 52.46 11.15
N GLY A 555 7.02 52.53 11.72
CA GLY A 555 7.51 53.66 12.52
C GLY A 555 7.32 53.52 14.03
N SER A 556 6.72 52.43 14.51
CA SER A 556 6.46 52.16 15.93
C SER A 556 7.67 51.49 16.59
N LEU A 557 8.74 52.27 16.82
CA LEU A 557 10.03 51.76 17.32
C LEU A 557 9.94 51.21 18.75
N ASP A 558 9.17 51.85 19.64
CA ASP A 558 9.04 51.42 21.04
C ASP A 558 8.38 50.05 21.15
N GLU A 559 7.33 49.81 20.38
CA GLU A 559 6.64 48.51 20.32
C GLU A 559 7.50 47.42 19.69
N ALA A 560 8.31 47.78 18.68
CA ALA A 560 9.27 46.86 18.06
C ALA A 560 10.32 46.39 19.08
N LEU A 561 10.88 47.33 19.86
CA LEU A 561 11.84 47.03 20.94
C LEU A 561 11.20 46.18 22.03
N ALA A 562 9.98 46.51 22.46
CA ALA A 562 9.24 45.70 23.45
C ALA A 562 9.03 44.26 22.96
N THR A 563 8.69 44.08 21.68
CA THR A 563 8.50 42.75 21.06
C THR A 563 9.80 41.94 21.03
N LEU A 564 10.94 42.57 20.71
CA LEU A 564 12.25 41.91 20.73
C LEU A 564 12.69 41.55 22.15
N ASN A 565 12.45 42.42 23.14
CA ASN A 565 12.73 42.14 24.55
C ASN A 565 11.88 40.97 25.08
N ALA A 566 10.65 40.83 24.61
CA ALA A 566 9.83 39.65 24.89
C ALA A 566 10.42 38.38 24.27
N ALA A 567 10.92 38.46 23.02
CA ALA A 567 11.56 37.34 22.33
C ALA A 567 12.82 36.83 23.05
N LEU A 568 13.66 37.74 23.57
CA LEU A 568 14.85 37.39 24.36
C LEU A 568 14.53 36.63 25.65
N ASN A 569 13.31 36.78 26.15
CA ASN A 569 12.87 36.14 27.38
C ASN A 569 12.28 34.74 27.18
N LEU A 570 12.16 34.27 25.93
CA LEU A 570 11.63 32.95 25.61
C LEU A 570 12.52 31.81 26.13
N PRO A 571 11.94 30.67 26.56
CA PRO A 571 12.68 29.55 27.16
C PRO A 571 13.85 29.05 26.28
N GLY A 572 13.63 28.93 24.97
CA GLY A 572 14.62 28.43 24.01
C GLY A 572 15.78 29.39 23.69
N MET A 573 15.74 30.64 24.15
CA MET A 573 16.84 31.62 24.01
C MET A 573 17.73 31.69 25.26
N LYS A 574 17.32 31.07 26.38
CA LYS A 574 18.02 31.11 27.67
C LYS A 574 18.92 29.89 27.92
N GLU A 575 18.71 28.79 27.20
CA GLU A 575 19.55 27.60 27.28
C GLU A 575 20.48 27.54 26.06
N PRO A 576 21.82 27.42 26.24
CA PRO A 576 22.69 27.09 25.12
C PRO A 576 22.24 25.74 24.57
N VAL A 577 22.03 25.67 23.26
CA VAL A 577 21.60 24.47 22.52
C VAL A 577 22.52 23.30 22.88
N LYS A 578 22.14 22.52 23.89
CA LYS A 578 22.74 21.19 24.11
C LYS A 578 22.29 20.35 22.92
N GLY A 579 23.24 19.65 22.30
CA GLY A 579 23.05 18.83 21.10
C GLY A 579 22.18 17.58 21.30
N GLY A 580 21.00 17.72 21.89
CA GLY A 580 19.92 16.75 21.83
C GLY A 580 18.78 17.36 21.04
N CYS A 581 18.73 17.10 19.72
CA CYS A 581 17.46 17.21 19.00
C CYS A 581 16.54 16.13 19.56
N SER A 582 15.40 16.51 20.12
CA SER A 582 14.28 15.58 20.27
C SER A 582 13.93 15.10 18.86
N LEU A 583 14.31 13.86 18.54
CA LEU A 583 14.19 13.29 17.20
C LEU A 583 12.75 13.23 16.66
N TRP A 584 11.76 13.54 17.51
CA TRP A 584 10.33 13.45 17.22
C TRP A 584 9.64 14.80 17.03
N GLU A 585 10.28 15.91 17.44
CA GLU A 585 9.67 17.22 17.30
C GLU A 585 10.27 17.92 16.07
N GLY A 586 9.49 17.96 15.00
CA GLY A 586 9.64 18.90 13.88
C GLY A 586 9.47 20.38 14.29
N CYS A 587 10.13 20.76 15.38
CA CYS A 587 10.17 22.07 16.03
C CYS A 587 11.63 22.46 16.28
N ARG A 588 12.40 22.59 15.20
CA ARG A 588 13.36 23.70 15.11
C ARG A 588 12.94 24.58 13.93
N VAL A 589 12.43 25.74 14.33
CA VAL A 589 11.93 26.87 13.53
C VAL A 589 12.98 27.34 12.54
#